data_AF-A0A8H7GK47-F1
#
_entry.id   AF-A0A8H7GK47-F1
#
_cell.length_a   1.000
_cell.length_b   1.000
_cell.length_c   1.000
_cell.angle_alpha   90.00
_cell.angle_beta   90.00
_cell.angle_gamma   90.00
#
_symmetry.space_group_name_H-M   'P 1'
#
loop_
_entity.id
_entity.type
_entity.pdbx_description
1 polymer ?
#
loop_
_entity_poly.entity_id
_entity_poly.type
_entity_poly.pdbx_seq_one_letter_code
_entity_poly.pdbx_strand_id
1 'polypeptide(L)'
;MSILEEKIKYVDLLRDFKENSTEILPSKLSQYQLLITILLAIISFVSLALTLLNRKGNFLTYLAGSIIASISIALTSIYACNFFGVYI
;
A
#
# COMPACT_ATOMS: atom_id res chain seq x y z
N MET A 1 9.37 -6.52 37.99
CA MET A 1 9.89 -7.55 37.08
C MET A 1 11.30 -7.87 37.51
N SER A 2 11.65 -9.14 37.78
CA SER A 2 13.03 -9.49 38.12
C SER A 2 13.87 -9.71 36.86
N ILE A 3 15.18 -9.51 36.93
CA ILE A 3 16.12 -9.76 35.81
C ILE A 3 15.99 -11.21 35.29
N LEU A 4 15.66 -12.15 36.17
CA LEU A 4 15.45 -13.55 35.84
C LEU A 4 14.23 -13.75 34.92
N GLU A 5 13.16 -13.00 35.20
CA GLU A 5 11.88 -13.06 34.50
C GLU A 5 11.97 -12.47 33.08
N GLU A 6 12.73 -11.38 32.93
CA GLU A 6 13.03 -10.78 31.62
C GLU A 6 13.86 -11.73 30.74
N LYS A 7 14.84 -12.41 31.35
CA LYS A 7 15.69 -13.37 30.64
C LYS A 7 14.90 -14.57 30.12
N ILE A 8 13.95 -15.09 30.91
CA ILE A 8 13.06 -16.18 30.51
C ILE A 8 12.18 -15.74 29.34
N LYS A 9 11.54 -14.56 29.45
CA LYS A 9 10.69 -14.00 28.39
C LYS A 9 11.44 -13.77 27.07
N TYR A 10 12.70 -13.31 27.15
CA TYR A 10 13.54 -13.13 25.97
C TYR A 10 13.85 -14.47 25.27
N VAL A 11 14.20 -15.50 26.05
CA VAL A 11 14.47 -16.83 25.49
C VAL A 11 13.24 -17.42 24.82
N ASP A 12 12.06 -17.23 25.41
CA ASP A 12 10.79 -17.67 24.81
C ASP A 12 10.50 -16.95 23.50
N LEU A 13 10.66 -15.62 23.44
CA LEU A 13 10.50 -14.84 22.20
C LEU A 13 11.50 -15.25 21.12
N LEU A 14 12.74 -15.55 21.51
CA LEU A 14 13.78 -15.95 20.56
C LEU A 14 13.56 -17.36 20.01
N ARG A 15 13.02 -18.27 20.84
CA ARG A 15 12.54 -19.58 20.38
C ARG A 15 11.37 -19.43 19.42
N ASP A 16 10.37 -18.63 19.78
CA ASP A 16 9.20 -18.37 18.93
C ASP A 16 9.58 -17.74 17.60
N PHE A 17 10.53 -16.79 17.60
CA PHE A 17 11.04 -16.19 16.38
C PHE A 17 11.69 -17.24 15.46
N LYS A 18 12.48 -18.16 16.02
CA LYS A 18 13.18 -19.18 15.22
C LYS A 18 12.29 -20.31 14.73
N GLU A 19 11.33 -20.73 15.56
CA GLU A 19 10.48 -21.89 15.27
C GLU A 19 9.22 -21.52 14.48
N ASN A 20 8.68 -20.31 14.70
CA ASN A 20 7.37 -19.91 14.17
C ASN A 20 7.41 -18.71 13.22
N SER A 21 8.57 -18.08 12.98
CA SER A 21 8.67 -17.00 11.99
C SER A 21 9.18 -17.50 10.64
N THR A 22 8.59 -16.97 9.57
CA THR A 22 9.09 -17.13 8.20
C THR A 22 9.78 -15.85 7.76
N GLU A 23 10.77 -15.98 6.89
CA GLU A 23 11.41 -14.81 6.28
C GLU A 23 10.38 -13.99 5.50
N ILE A 24 10.33 -12.69 5.79
CA ILE A 24 9.53 -11.74 5.03
C ILE A 24 10.34 -11.34 3.80
N LEU A 25 10.16 -12.10 2.73
CA LEU A 25 10.77 -11.79 1.45
C LEU A 25 10.02 -10.65 0.76
N PRO A 26 10.72 -9.73 0.07
CA PRO A 26 10.06 -8.71 -0.73
C PRO A 26 9.19 -9.37 -1.79
N SER A 27 8.00 -8.82 -2.00
CA SER A 27 7.07 -9.31 -3.01
C SER A 27 7.74 -9.28 -4.39
N LYS A 28 7.47 -10.29 -5.24
CA LYS A 28 7.91 -10.28 -6.64
C LYS A 28 7.43 -9.03 -7.40
N LEU A 29 6.34 -8.42 -6.94
CA LEU A 29 5.80 -7.18 -7.51
C LEU A 29 6.71 -5.97 -7.32
N SER A 30 7.63 -6.00 -6.34
CA SER A 30 8.59 -4.92 -6.11
C SER A 30 9.51 -4.69 -7.31
N GLN A 31 9.77 -5.72 -8.12
CA GLN A 31 10.56 -5.59 -9.36
C GLN A 31 9.86 -4.73 -10.43
N TYR A 32 8.53 -4.66 -10.38
CA TYR A 32 7.70 -3.92 -11.32
C TYR A 32 7.12 -2.65 -10.71
N GLN A 33 7.62 -2.22 -9.55
CA GLN A 33 7.03 -1.14 -8.78
C GLN A 33 6.98 0.18 -9.57
N LEU A 34 8.03 0.53 -10.31
CA LEU A 34 8.05 1.70 -11.18
C LEU A 34 6.94 1.62 -12.25
N LEU A 35 6.84 0.48 -12.93
CA LEU A 35 5.84 0.25 -13.97
C LEU A 35 4.42 0.34 -13.40
N ILE A 36 4.17 -0.30 -12.26
CA ILE A 36 2.88 -0.26 -11.56
C ILE A 36 2.55 1.18 -11.16
N THR A 37 3.51 1.93 -10.63
CA THR A 37 3.32 3.34 -10.25
C THR A 37 2.91 4.20 -11.44
N ILE A 38 3.60 4.05 -12.59
CA ILE A 38 3.28 4.80 -13.80
C ILE A 38 1.88 4.44 -14.31
N LEU A 39 1.52 3.15 -14.37
CA LEU A 39 0.20 2.71 -14.80
C LEU A 39 -0.90 3.26 -13.88
N LEU A 40 -0.70 3.18 -12.55
CA LEU A 40 -1.63 3.71 -11.58
C LEU A 40 -1.75 5.24 -11.68
N ALA A 41 -0.66 5.96 -11.95
CA ALA A 41 -0.69 7.41 -12.16
C ALA A 41 -1.53 7.79 -13.38
N ILE A 42 -1.37 7.08 -14.51
CA ILE A 42 -2.17 7.30 -15.72
C ILE A 42 -3.65 7.01 -15.44
N ILE A 43 -3.96 5.87 -14.81
CA ILE A 43 -5.34 5.49 -14.47
C ILE A 43 -5.96 6.54 -13.54
N SER A 44 -5.24 6.95 -12.50
CA SER A 44 -5.68 7.97 -11.56
C SER A 44 -6.01 9.29 -12.25
N PHE A 45 -5.12 9.74 -13.13
CA PHE A 45 -5.30 10.98 -13.87
C PHE A 45 -6.52 10.91 -14.79
N VAL A 46 -6.65 9.83 -15.59
CA VAL A 46 -7.77 9.64 -16.52
C VAL A 46 -9.09 9.52 -15.75
N SER A 47 -9.14 8.70 -14.70
CA SER A 47 -10.35 8.53 -13.87
C SER A 47 -10.77 9.85 -13.23
N LEU A 48 -9.83 10.63 -12.69
CA LEU A 48 -10.13 11.94 -12.11
C LEU A 48 -10.61 12.92 -13.18
N ALA A 49 -9.92 13.00 -14.32
CA ALA A 49 -10.28 13.89 -15.43
C ALA A 49 -11.69 13.59 -15.96
N LEU A 50 -12.01 12.31 -16.21
CA LEU A 50 -13.35 11.89 -16.65
C LEU A 50 -14.43 12.21 -15.62
N THR A 51 -14.13 12.01 -14.34
CA THR A 51 -15.05 12.32 -13.24
C THR A 51 -15.34 13.82 -13.16
N LEU A 52 -14.32 14.66 -13.32
CA LEU A 52 -14.46 16.12 -13.31
C LEU A 52 -15.16 16.66 -14.56
N LEU A 53 -14.91 16.07 -15.73
CA LEU A 53 -15.63 16.41 -16.96
C LEU A 53 -17.13 16.06 -16.84
N ASN A 54 -17.44 14.91 -16.26
CA ASN A 54 -18.81 14.44 -16.04
C ASN A 54 -19.45 14.97 -14.74
N ARG A 55 -18.85 15.97 -14.06
CA ARG A 55 -19.32 16.47 -12.76
C ARG A 55 -20.76 17.00 -12.74
N LYS A 56 -21.25 17.48 -13.89
CA LYS A 56 -22.63 18.00 -14.05
C LYS A 56 -23.62 16.94 -14.54
N GLY A 57 -23.14 15.71 -14.78
CA GLY A 57 -23.96 14.58 -15.21
C GLY A 57 -24.74 13.95 -14.06
N ASN A 58 -25.02 12.66 -14.17
CA ASN A 58 -25.72 11.89 -13.16
C ASN A 58 -24.87 11.75 -11.88
N PHE A 59 -25.45 12.12 -10.72
CA PHE A 59 -24.80 12.01 -9.41
C PHE A 59 -24.22 10.62 -9.15
N LEU A 60 -24.94 9.55 -9.51
CA LEU A 60 -24.45 8.17 -9.32
C LEU A 60 -23.19 7.89 -10.13
N THR A 61 -23.13 8.38 -11.36
CA THR A 61 -21.93 8.23 -12.21
C THR A 61 -20.76 9.05 -11.70
N TYR A 62 -21.02 10.24 -11.18
CA TYR A 62 -20.01 11.07 -10.54
C TYR A 62 -19.46 10.42 -9.27
N LEU A 63 -20.32 9.88 -8.41
CA LEU A 63 -19.91 9.22 -7.18
C LEU A 63 -19.08 7.96 -7.47
N ALA A 64 -19.53 7.11 -8.40
CA ALA A 64 -18.79 5.92 -8.80
C ALA A 64 -17.42 6.29 -9.41
N GLY A 65 -17.37 7.30 -10.29
CA GLY A 65 -16.12 7.80 -10.85
C GLY A 65 -15.18 8.37 -9.78
N SER A 66 -15.72 9.12 -8.81
CA SER A 66 -14.96 9.70 -7.70
C SER A 66 -14.36 8.63 -6.79
N ILE A 67 -15.08 7.55 -6.52
CA ILE A 67 -14.57 6.42 -5.73
C ILE A 67 -13.42 5.74 -6.46
N ILE A 68 -13.58 5.45 -7.77
CA ILE A 68 -12.53 4.83 -8.58
C ILE A 68 -11.28 5.72 -8.60
N ALA A 69 -11.46 7.01 -8.90
CA ALA A 69 -10.36 7.98 -8.91
C ALA A 69 -9.65 8.05 -7.54
N SER A 70 -10.41 8.09 -6.43
CA SER A 70 -9.86 8.12 -5.08
C SER A 70 -9.02 6.89 -4.77
N ILE A 71 -9.51 5.69 -5.10
CA ILE A 71 -8.78 4.43 -4.86
C ILE A 71 -7.50 4.40 -5.70
N SER A 72 -7.59 4.77 -6.97
CA SER A 72 -6.41 4.81 -7.86
C SER A 72 -5.36 5.80 -7.35
N ILE A 73 -5.77 6.99 -6.91
CA ILE A 73 -4.85 8.02 -6.36
C ILE A 73 -4.19 7.52 -5.08
N ALA A 74 -4.95 6.89 -4.17
CA ALA A 74 -4.41 6.32 -2.94
C ALA A 74 -3.35 5.24 -3.23
N LEU A 75 -3.66 4.29 -4.12
CA LEU A 75 -2.72 3.25 -4.54
C LEU A 75 -1.49 3.85 -5.22
N THR A 76 -1.67 4.81 -6.13
CA THR A 76 -0.55 5.52 -6.77
C THR A 76 0.36 6.15 -5.73
N SER A 77 -0.21 6.80 -4.71
CA SER A 77 0.55 7.49 -3.67
C SER A 77 1.39 6.52 -2.85
N ILE A 78 0.82 5.38 -2.44
CA ILE A 78 1.56 4.32 -1.73
C ILE A 78 2.73 3.82 -2.57
N TYR A 79 2.48 3.48 -3.84
CA TYR A 79 3.51 2.96 -4.73
C TYR A 79 4.60 3.99 -5.04
N ALA A 80 4.23 5.26 -5.22
CA ALA A 80 5.16 6.36 -5.44
C ALA A 80 6.02 6.62 -4.19
N CYS A 81 5.42 6.69 -2.99
CA CYS A 81 6.16 6.85 -1.74
C CYS A 81 7.16 5.72 -1.52
N ASN A 82 6.76 4.48 -1.80
CA ASN A 82 7.65 3.33 -1.72
C ASN A 82 8.74 3.36 -2.80
N PHE A 83 8.49 3.98 -3.96
CA PHE A 83 9.48 4.09 -5.03
C PHE A 83 10.55 5.14 -4.69
N PHE A 84 10.15 6.26 -4.07
CA PHE A 84 11.06 7.31 -3.61
C PHE A 84 11.75 6.99 -2.28
N GLY A 85 11.58 5.77 -1.75
CA GLY A 85 12.28 5.32 -0.54
C GLY A 85 11.75 5.90 0.76
N VAL A 86 10.52 6.44 0.78
CA VAL A 86 9.86 6.88 2.01
C VAL A 86 9.36 5.70 2.82
N TYR A 87 9.06 4.57 2.15
CA TYR A 87 8.59 3.30 2.71
C TYR A 87 7.42 3.46 3.72
N ILE A 88 6.20 3.33 3.21
CA ILE A 88 4.95 3.29 3.98
C ILE A 88 4.54 1.83 4.21
#